data_AF-A0A5A8F6C9-F1
#
_entry.id   AF-A0A5A8F6C9-F1
#
_cell.length_a   1.000
_cell.length_b   1.000
_cell.length_c   1.000
_cell.angle_alpha   90.00
_cell.angle_beta   90.00
_cell.angle_gamma   90.00
#
_symmetry.space_group_name_H-M   'P 1'
#
loop_
_entity.id
_entity.type
_entity.pdbx_description
1 polymer ?
#
loop_
_entity_poly.entity_id
_entity_poly.type
_entity_poly.pdbx_seq_one_letter_code
_entity_poly.pdbx_strand_id
1 'polypeptide(L)'
;MSNKGKCLTSGSGVECGKFKISQRFREALSEAVRGSKYSREEIVSLLHGLTGHKITKQFFDQMTAPSKINHRFPAELLPAFCFITGNIEPLKILIEAIGFEMVDEEESKELNLLRLMKEKERIEKEIEKLKGGK
;
A
#
# COMPACT_ATOMS: atom_id res chain seq x y z
N MET A 1 22.24 -25.99 -11.29
CA MET A 1 21.04 -26.65 -10.74
C MET A 1 20.28 -25.61 -9.93
N SER A 2 19.23 -24.99 -10.48
CA SER A 2 18.44 -23.97 -9.76
C SER A 2 17.03 -24.52 -9.56
N ASN A 3 16.71 -24.79 -8.30
CA ASN A 3 15.49 -25.41 -7.84
C ASN A 3 14.32 -24.42 -8.03
N LYS A 4 13.61 -24.51 -9.17
CA LYS A 4 12.37 -23.76 -9.40
C LYS A 4 11.30 -24.32 -8.45
N GLY A 5 11.15 -23.69 -7.29
CA GLY A 5 10.06 -23.99 -6.35
C GLY A 5 8.72 -23.83 -7.04
N LYS A 6 8.08 -24.97 -7.37
CA LYS A 6 6.71 -25.01 -7.88
C LYS A 6 5.78 -24.59 -6.74
N CYS A 7 5.06 -23.47 -6.90
CA CYS A 7 3.87 -23.20 -6.10
C CYS A 7 2.79 -24.21 -6.51
N LEU A 8 2.34 -25.02 -5.55
CA LEU A 8 1.26 -25.98 -5.72
C LEU A 8 -0.05 -25.22 -5.88
N THR A 9 -0.74 -25.44 -6.99
CA THR A 9 -2.06 -24.87 -7.26
C THR A 9 -3.15 -25.88 -6.91
N SER A 10 -3.98 -25.56 -5.93
CA SER A 10 -5.31 -26.16 -5.79
C SER A 10 -6.31 -25.11 -5.30
N GLY A 11 -7.41 -24.94 -6.04
CA GLY A 11 -8.65 -24.31 -5.57
C GLY A 11 -8.82 -22.80 -5.76
N SER A 12 -7.79 -21.98 -5.59
CA SER A 12 -7.82 -20.54 -5.83
C SER A 12 -6.44 -20.09 -6.29
N GLY A 13 -6.30 -19.76 -7.58
CA GLY A 13 -5.00 -19.63 -8.25
C GLY A 13 -4.04 -18.68 -7.53
N VAL A 14 -3.02 -19.23 -6.86
CA VAL A 14 -1.86 -18.47 -6.41
C VAL A 14 -1.03 -18.16 -7.65
N GLU A 15 -1.15 -16.94 -8.16
CA GLU A 15 -0.38 -16.47 -9.31
C GLU A 15 1.11 -16.37 -8.92
N CYS A 16 1.93 -17.21 -9.54
CA CYS A 16 3.34 -17.32 -9.22
C CYS A 16 4.07 -16.01 -9.56
N GLY A 17 4.49 -15.27 -8.54
CA GLY A 17 5.25 -14.03 -8.71
C GLY A 17 4.48 -12.74 -8.42
N LYS A 18 3.18 -12.79 -8.12
CA LYS A 18 2.38 -11.61 -7.75
C LYS A 18 3.01 -10.79 -6.60
N PHE A 19 3.70 -11.46 -5.68
CA PHE A 19 4.37 -10.84 -4.53
C PHE A 19 5.85 -10.52 -4.75
N LYS A 20 6.38 -10.60 -5.99
CA LYS A 20 7.76 -10.20 -6.31
C LYS A 20 7.89 -8.67 -6.46
N ILE A 21 7.47 -7.93 -5.43
CA ILE A 21 7.40 -6.47 -5.44
C ILE A 21 8.67 -5.78 -4.93
N SER A 22 9.64 -6.53 -4.39
CA SER A 22 10.80 -5.97 -3.68
C SER A 22 11.67 -5.01 -4.49
N GLN A 23 11.75 -5.18 -5.82
CA GLN A 23 12.48 -4.25 -6.68
C GLN A 23 11.68 -2.95 -6.85
N ARG A 24 10.45 -3.06 -7.36
CA ARG A 24 9.51 -1.93 -7.55
C ARG A 24 9.35 -1.10 -6.28
N PHE A 25 9.22 -1.76 -5.13
CA PHE A 25 9.10 -1.11 -3.83
C PHE A 25 10.34 -0.28 -3.46
N ARG A 26 11.55 -0.79 -3.69
CA ARG A 26 12.80 -0.05 -3.40
C ARG A 26 13.04 1.09 -4.37
N GLU A 27 12.67 0.91 -5.64
CA GLU A 27 12.67 1.99 -6.62
C GLU A 27 11.73 3.11 -6.17
N ALA A 28 10.51 2.80 -5.74
CA ALA A 28 9.57 3.77 -5.20
C ALA A 28 10.09 4.48 -3.95
N LEU A 29 10.73 3.77 -3.01
CA LEU A 29 11.37 4.40 -1.84
C LEU A 29 12.48 5.39 -2.26
N SER A 30 13.34 4.98 -3.19
CA SER A 30 14.43 5.83 -3.70
C SER A 30 13.89 7.06 -4.42
N GLU A 31 12.82 6.90 -5.19
CA GLU A 31 12.15 7.99 -5.90
C GLU A 31 11.46 8.96 -4.93
N ALA A 32 10.79 8.45 -3.90
CA ALA A 32 10.20 9.27 -2.85
C ALA A 32 11.26 10.11 -2.11
N VAL A 33 12.43 9.54 -1.81
CA VAL A 33 13.56 10.30 -1.22
C VAL A 33 14.08 11.34 -2.20
N ARG A 34 14.20 11.02 -3.49
CA ARG A 34 14.72 11.93 -4.52
C ARG A 34 13.79 13.10 -4.82
N GLY A 35 12.48 12.87 -4.82
CA GLY A 35 11.46 13.89 -5.05
C GLY A 35 11.06 14.68 -3.81
N SER A 36 11.54 14.27 -2.63
CA SER A 36 11.27 14.97 -1.37
C SER A 36 11.92 16.36 -1.34
N LYS A 37 11.23 17.31 -0.72
CA LYS A 37 11.79 18.63 -0.39
C LYS A 37 12.79 18.62 0.78
N TYR A 38 12.84 17.52 1.52
CA TYR A 38 13.72 17.32 2.67
C TYR A 38 14.95 16.51 2.28
N SER A 39 16.10 16.86 2.84
CA SER A 39 17.31 16.05 2.80
C SER A 39 17.13 14.71 3.52
N ARG A 40 18.04 13.76 3.30
CA ARG A 40 17.97 12.43 3.93
C ARG A 40 18.08 12.53 5.46
N GLU A 41 18.94 13.42 5.93
CA GLU A 41 19.13 13.75 7.34
C GLU A 41 17.84 14.29 7.98
N GLU A 42 17.18 15.22 7.29
CA GLU A 42 15.91 15.78 7.75
C GLU A 42 14.82 14.71 7.78
N ILE A 43 14.72 13.86 6.73
CA ILE A 43 13.76 12.74 6.70
C ILE A 43 13.98 11.81 7.90
N VAL A 44 15.22 11.45 8.20
CA VAL A 44 15.57 10.60 9.35
C VAL A 44 15.17 11.26 10.67
N SER A 45 15.45 12.56 10.83
CA SER A 45 15.06 13.32 12.02
C SER A 45 13.54 13.36 12.19
N LEU A 46 12.80 13.64 11.11
CA LEU A 46 11.34 13.66 11.10
C LEU A 46 10.74 12.28 11.38
N LEU A 47 11.29 11.22 10.80
CA LEU A 47 10.88 9.84 11.08
C LEU A 47 11.04 9.52 12.57
N HIS A 48 12.17 9.87 13.17
CA HIS A 48 12.37 9.69 14.60
C HIS A 48 11.35 10.48 15.42
N GLY A 49 11.09 11.74 15.07
CA GLY A 49 10.11 12.58 15.74
C GLY A 49 8.67 12.04 15.67
N LEU A 50 8.24 11.54 14.51
CA LEU A 50 6.87 11.05 14.30
C LEU A 50 6.64 9.62 14.81
N THR A 51 7.66 8.77 14.77
CA THR A 51 7.50 7.33 15.06
C THR A 51 8.15 6.88 16.36
N GLY A 52 8.99 7.71 16.98
CA GLY A 52 9.83 7.34 18.13
C GLY A 52 10.98 6.36 17.79
N HIS A 53 11.11 5.92 16.53
CA HIS A 53 12.14 4.99 16.12
C HIS A 53 13.48 5.70 15.90
N LYS A 54 14.50 5.31 16.65
CA LYS A 54 15.86 5.82 16.48
C LYS A 54 16.55 5.07 15.33
N ILE A 55 16.48 5.65 14.14
CA ILE A 55 17.22 5.15 12.96
C ILE A 55 18.40 6.07 12.65
N THR A 56 19.50 5.48 12.19
CA THR A 56 20.66 6.26 11.71
C THR A 56 20.50 6.57 10.22
N LYS A 57 21.16 7.64 9.74
CA LYS A 57 21.23 7.93 8.30
C LYS A 57 21.77 6.75 7.50
N GLN A 58 22.82 6.10 8.00
CA GLN A 58 23.42 4.94 7.34
C GLN A 58 22.41 3.79 7.20
N PHE A 59 21.63 3.51 8.24
CA PHE A 59 20.60 2.47 8.20
C PHE A 59 19.48 2.85 7.22
N PHE A 60 19.05 4.11 7.25
CA PHE A 60 18.09 4.65 6.29
C PHE A 60 18.55 4.49 4.84
N ASP A 61 19.78 4.92 4.51
CA ASP A 61 20.37 4.79 3.18
C ASP A 61 20.42 3.33 2.71
N GLN A 62 20.72 2.39 3.62
CA GLN A 62 20.74 0.97 3.30
C GLN A 62 19.36 0.43 2.92
N MET A 63 18.29 0.92 3.55
CA MET A 63 16.92 0.45 3.31
C MET A 63 16.25 1.11 2.09
N THR A 64 16.63 2.34 1.75
CA THR A 64 16.03 3.07 0.62
C THR A 64 16.80 2.94 -0.69
N ALA A 65 18.06 2.45 -0.66
CA ALA A 65 18.86 2.29 -1.86
C ALA A 65 18.40 1.10 -2.73
N PRO A 66 18.14 1.28 -4.05
CA PRO A 66 17.71 0.20 -4.94
C PRO A 66 18.71 -0.96 -5.07
N SER A 67 20.01 -0.69 -4.87
CA SER A 67 21.08 -1.69 -4.96
C SER A 67 21.23 -2.56 -3.72
N LYS A 68 20.63 -2.18 -2.57
CA LYS A 68 20.75 -2.89 -1.31
C LYS A 68 19.60 -3.89 -1.17
N ILE A 69 19.86 -5.16 -1.50
CA ILE A 69 18.83 -6.21 -1.56
C ILE A 69 18.63 -6.91 -0.20
N ASN A 70 19.56 -6.74 0.74
CA ASN A 70 19.52 -7.44 2.04
C ASN A 70 18.84 -6.61 3.15
N HIS A 71 18.62 -5.33 2.94
CA HIS A 71 17.98 -4.46 3.91
C HIS A 71 16.51 -4.26 3.51
N ARG A 72 15.61 -4.42 4.48
CA ARG A 72 14.17 -4.26 4.30
C ARG A 72 13.74 -2.98 4.99
N PHE A 73 12.84 -2.25 4.36
CA PHE A 73 12.23 -1.08 4.98
C PHE A 73 11.14 -1.56 5.97
N PRO A 74 11.17 -1.15 7.25
CA PRO A 74 10.17 -1.53 8.24
C PRO A 74 8.78 -1.00 7.86
N ALA A 75 7.75 -1.84 7.97
CA ALA A 75 6.39 -1.47 7.60
C ALA A 75 5.84 -0.35 8.51
N GLU A 76 6.27 -0.32 9.76
CA GLU A 76 5.88 0.64 10.79
C GLU A 76 6.36 2.07 10.48
N LEU A 77 7.44 2.21 9.72
CA LEU A 77 7.97 3.51 9.29
C LEU A 77 7.32 4.02 8.00
N LEU A 78 6.68 3.13 7.24
CA LEU A 78 6.21 3.42 5.88
C LEU A 78 5.14 4.53 5.83
N PRO A 79 4.14 4.58 6.74
CA PRO A 79 3.15 5.66 6.72
C PRO A 79 3.80 7.03 6.96
N ALA A 80 4.67 7.14 7.98
CA ALA A 80 5.37 8.38 8.29
C ALA A 80 6.32 8.79 7.15
N PHE A 81 7.00 7.83 6.53
CA PHE A 81 7.85 8.08 5.36
C PHE A 81 7.05 8.64 4.18
N CYS A 82 5.90 8.04 3.84
CA CYS A 82 5.05 8.52 2.75
C CYS A 82 4.51 9.93 3.05
N PHE A 83 4.11 10.17 4.31
CA PHE A 83 3.65 11.48 4.76
C PHE A 83 4.74 12.56 4.64
N ILE A 84 5.97 12.28 5.13
CA ILE A 84 7.10 13.21 5.08
C ILE A 84 7.51 13.52 3.63
N THR A 85 7.65 12.49 2.81
CA THR A 85 8.12 12.63 1.41
C THR A 85 7.03 13.13 0.48
N GLY A 86 5.76 13.08 0.91
CA GLY A 86 4.61 13.41 0.06
C GLY A 86 4.37 12.40 -1.06
N ASN A 87 4.91 11.18 -0.96
CA ASN A 87 4.83 10.17 -2.00
C ASN A 87 4.27 8.87 -1.44
N ILE A 88 3.10 8.47 -1.94
CA ILE A 88 2.34 7.30 -1.48
C ILE A 88 2.68 6.00 -2.25
N GLU A 89 3.46 6.10 -3.33
CA GLU A 89 3.73 5.00 -4.25
C GLU A 89 4.29 3.74 -3.56
N PRO A 90 5.22 3.83 -2.59
CA PRO A 90 5.69 2.66 -1.85
C PRO A 90 4.55 1.89 -1.16
N LEU A 91 3.58 2.60 -0.59
CA LEU A 91 2.43 1.99 0.07
C LEU A 91 1.44 1.43 -0.97
N LYS A 92 1.22 2.14 -2.08
CA LYS A 92 0.36 1.68 -3.20
C LYS A 92 0.81 0.33 -3.74
N ILE A 93 2.11 0.16 -3.92
CA ILE A 93 2.72 -1.11 -4.39
C ILE A 93 2.37 -2.30 -3.48
N LEU A 94 2.31 -2.09 -2.17
CA LEU A 94 1.94 -3.15 -1.22
C LEU A 94 0.45 -3.50 -1.31
N ILE A 95 -0.41 -2.47 -1.41
CA ILE A 95 -1.87 -2.60 -1.46
C ILE A 95 -2.32 -3.26 -2.78
N GLU A 96 -1.76 -2.87 -3.92
CA GLU A 96 -2.05 -3.50 -5.21
C GLU A 96 -1.65 -4.97 -5.24
N ALA A 97 -0.55 -5.35 -4.58
CA ALA A 97 -0.07 -6.73 -4.55
C ALA A 97 -1.09 -7.69 -3.89
N ILE A 98 -1.90 -7.18 -2.96
CA ILE A 98 -2.98 -7.94 -2.29
C ILE A 98 -4.34 -7.77 -2.98
N GLY A 99 -4.40 -7.06 -4.12
CA GLY A 99 -5.63 -6.88 -4.90
C GLY A 99 -6.55 -5.79 -4.37
N PHE A 100 -6.01 -4.85 -3.59
CA PHE A 100 -6.71 -3.66 -3.14
C PHE A 100 -6.24 -2.45 -3.95
N GLU A 101 -7.03 -1.38 -3.89
CA GLU A 101 -6.73 -0.10 -4.52
C GLU A 101 -6.83 1.00 -3.47
N MET A 102 -5.98 2.01 -3.57
CA MET A 102 -6.11 3.21 -2.76
C MET A 102 -7.05 4.18 -3.45
N VAL A 103 -8.00 4.69 -2.68
CA VAL A 103 -8.91 5.75 -3.11
C VAL A 103 -8.68 6.98 -2.23
N ASP A 104 -8.71 8.16 -2.84
CA ASP A 104 -8.63 9.40 -2.09
C ASP A 104 -9.97 9.73 -1.39
N GLU A 105 -10.02 10.86 -0.69
CA GLU A 105 -11.21 11.22 0.09
C GLU A 105 -12.44 11.52 -0.79
N GLU A 106 -12.23 12.06 -1.98
CA GLU A 106 -13.29 12.38 -2.93
C GLU A 106 -13.86 11.09 -3.53
N GLU A 107 -12.99 10.21 -4.04
CA GLU A 107 -13.33 8.89 -4.55
C GLU A 107 -14.03 8.03 -3.48
N SER A 108 -13.61 8.13 -2.22
CA SER A 108 -14.24 7.42 -1.10
C SER A 108 -15.68 7.88 -0.85
N LYS A 109 -15.96 9.19 -0.94
CA LYS A 109 -17.33 9.73 -0.80
C LYS A 109 -18.24 9.21 -1.90
N GLU A 110 -17.76 9.21 -3.15
CA GLU A 110 -18.51 8.68 -4.29
C GLU A 110 -18.79 7.18 -4.13
N LEU A 111 -17.79 6.39 -3.72
CA LEU A 111 -17.97 4.95 -3.49
C LEU A 111 -19.00 4.67 -2.39
N ASN A 112 -19.00 5.48 -1.33
CA ASN A 112 -19.99 5.36 -0.25
C ASN A 112 -21.40 5.73 -0.72
N LEU A 113 -21.54 6.78 -1.53
CA LEU A 113 -22.82 7.12 -2.14
C LEU A 113 -23.36 5.97 -3.00
N LEU A 114 -22.52 5.38 -3.85
CA LEU A 114 -22.90 4.24 -4.69
C LEU A 114 -23.34 3.02 -3.86
N ARG A 115 -22.67 2.75 -2.73
CA ARG A 115 -23.07 1.68 -1.79
C ARG A 115 -24.45 1.96 -1.20
N LEU A 116 -24.70 3.19 -0.75
CA LEU A 116 -26.00 3.59 -0.19
C LEU A 116 -27.11 3.51 -1.23
N MET A 117 -26.85 3.90 -2.48
CA MET A 117 -27.83 3.79 -3.57
C MET A 117 -28.22 2.33 -3.85
N LYS A 118 -27.25 1.41 -3.88
CA LYS A 118 -27.51 -0.03 -4.04
C LYS A 118 -28.35 -0.59 -2.89
N GLU A 119 -28.05 -0.17 -1.66
CA GLU A 119 -28.82 -0.62 -0.50
C GLU A 119 -30.24 -0.06 -0.51
N LYS A 120 -30.41 1.22 -0.88
CA LYS A 120 -31.73 1.82 -1.09
C LYS A 120 -32.56 1.02 -2.09
N GLU A 121 -32.00 0.72 -3.26
CA GLU A 121 -32.69 -0.06 -4.31
C GLU A 121 -33.10 -1.45 -3.80
N ARG A 122 -32.22 -2.12 -3.04
CA ARG A 122 -32.51 -3.41 -2.41
C ARG A 122 -33.70 -3.31 -1.44
N ILE A 123 -33.69 -2.32 -0.55
CA ILE A 123 -34.74 -2.11 0.45
C ILE A 123 -36.07 -1.77 -0.25
N GLU A 124 -36.06 -0.92 -1.27
CA GLU A 124 -37.26 -0.56 -2.04
C GLU A 124 -37.90 -1.81 -2.69
N LYS A 125 -37.09 -2.69 -3.28
CA LYS A 125 -37.56 -3.98 -3.83
C LYS A 125 -38.16 -4.88 -2.74
N GLU A 126 -37.62 -4.88 -1.54
CA GLU A 126 -38.13 -5.67 -0.43
C GLU A 126 -39.45 -5.12 0.12
N ILE A 127 -39.57 -3.79 0.22
CA ILE A 127 -40.82 -3.10 0.56
C ILE A 127 -41.90 -3.40 -0.47
N GLU A 128 -41.58 -3.36 -1.77
CA GLU A 128 -42.52 -3.67 -2.83
C GLU A 128 -43.04 -5.12 -2.74
N LYS A 129 -42.16 -6.08 -2.48
CA LYS A 129 -42.56 -7.48 -2.24
C LYS A 129 -43.50 -7.63 -1.05
N LEU A 130 -43.22 -6.96 0.06
CA LEU A 130 -44.06 -7.00 1.26
C LEU A 130 -45.41 -6.30 1.07
N LYS A 131 -45.46 -5.21 0.28
CA LYS A 131 -46.71 -4.51 -0.06
C LYS A 131 -47.54 -5.22 -1.12
N GLY A 132 -46.89 -5.92 -2.05
CA GLY A 132 -47.50 -6.65 -3.17
C GLY A 132 -48.04 -8.03 -2.80
N GLY A 133 -47.79 -8.51 -1.57
CA GLY A 133 -48.41 -9.73 -1.03
C GLY A 133 -49.88 -9.52 -0.67
N LYS A 134 -50.76 -9.61 -1.66
CA LYS A 134 -52.16 -9.99 -1.51
C LYS A 134 -52.38 -11.36 -2.11
#